data_AF-A0A8C9J831-F1
#
_entry.id   AF-A0A8C9J831-F1
#
_cell.length_a   1.000
_cell.length_b   1.000
_cell.length_c   1.000
_cell.angle_alpha   90.00
_cell.angle_beta   90.00
_cell.angle_gamma   90.00
#
_symmetry.space_group_name_H-M   'P 1'
#
loop_
_entity.id
_entity.type
_entity.pdbx_description
1 polymer ?
#
loop_
_entity_poly.entity_id
_entity_poly.type
_entity_poly.pdbx_seq_one_letter_code
_entity_poly.pdbx_strand_id
1 'polypeptide(L)'
;RSYEQLMQLHTAFQQQRLNWGLQRKQLSLLKHLHKANKEASLMEKPKVVKACLQDMIILPVMGGNMAGVYSGKTFSQVEMKPEMIG
;
A
#
# COMPACT_ATOMS: atom_id res chain seq x y z
N ARG A 1 4.60 -14.95 -8.88
CA ARG A 1 4.53 -13.91 -9.93
C ARG A 1 5.67 -12.95 -9.67
N SER A 2 6.64 -12.93 -10.57
CA SER A 2 7.95 -12.32 -10.31
C SER A 2 7.86 -10.79 -10.36
N TYR A 3 8.71 -10.13 -9.58
CA TYR A 3 8.80 -8.67 -9.42
C TYR A 3 8.84 -7.91 -10.76
N GLU A 4 9.41 -8.52 -11.80
CA GLU A 4 9.45 -7.98 -13.17
C GLU A 4 8.06 -7.73 -13.77
N GLN A 5 7.08 -8.60 -13.50
CA GLN A 5 5.71 -8.41 -13.98
C GLN A 5 5.01 -7.24 -13.27
N LEU A 6 5.42 -6.92 -12.03
CA LEU A 6 4.92 -5.73 -11.33
C LEU A 6 5.48 -4.47 -11.96
N MET A 7 6.77 -4.46 -12.29
CA MET A 7 7.41 -3.29 -12.91
C MET A 7 6.74 -2.90 -14.24
N GLN A 8 6.30 -3.88 -15.04
CA GLN A 8 5.59 -3.62 -16.30
C GLN A 8 4.25 -2.88 -16.14
N LEU A 9 3.64 -2.90 -14.95
CA LEU A 9 2.37 -2.22 -14.66
C LEU A 9 2.58 -0.75 -14.26
N HIS A 10 3.81 -0.34 -13.96
CA HIS A 10 4.14 0.97 -13.41
C HIS A 10 4.81 1.88 -14.45
N THR A 11 4.59 3.19 -14.34
CA THR A 11 5.27 4.20 -15.16
C THR A 11 6.77 4.28 -14.85
N ALA A 12 7.56 4.87 -15.76
CA ALA A 12 9.02 4.96 -15.61
C ALA A 12 9.48 5.56 -14.27
N PHE A 13 8.78 6.58 -13.76
CA PHE A 13 9.07 7.18 -12.45
C PHE A 13 8.82 6.21 -11.29
N GLN A 14 7.72 5.48 -11.33
CA GLN A 14 7.37 4.48 -10.31
C GLN A 14 8.34 3.30 -10.34
N GLN A 15 8.74 2.85 -11.54
CA GLN A 15 9.81 1.85 -11.71
C GLN A 15 11.14 2.32 -11.11
N GLN A 16 11.53 3.57 -11.35
CA GLN A 16 12.76 4.13 -10.80
C GLN A 16 12.72 4.19 -9.26
N ARG A 17 11.58 4.58 -8.68
CA ARG A 17 11.38 4.55 -7.21
C ARG A 17 11.46 3.14 -6.65
N LEU A 18 10.87 2.15 -7.32
CA LEU A 18 10.94 0.75 -6.92
C LEU A 18 12.37 0.20 -7.01
N ASN A 19 13.14 0.60 -8.03
CA ASN A 19 14.55 0.23 -8.23
C ASN A 19 15.48 0.82 -7.15
N TRP A 20 15.17 1.98 -6.58
CA TRP A 20 15.90 2.52 -5.43
C TRP A 20 15.68 1.70 -4.14
N GLY A 21 14.68 0.82 -4.13
CA GLY A 21 14.36 -0.08 -3.03
C GLY A 21 13.38 0.50 -2.01
N LEU A 22 12.74 -0.40 -1.28
CA LEU A 22 11.77 -0.04 -0.25
C LEU A 22 12.48 0.36 1.05
N GLN A 23 12.21 1.57 1.53
CA GLN A 23 12.71 2.05 2.80
C GLN A 23 12.11 1.29 3.99
N ARG A 24 12.80 1.29 5.15
CA ARG A 24 12.34 0.60 6.37
C ARG A 24 10.91 0.96 6.79
N LYS A 25 10.51 2.22 6.62
CA LYS A 25 9.15 2.70 6.96
C LYS A 25 8.08 2.05 6.07
N GLN A 26 8.35 1.90 4.78
CA GLN A 26 7.45 1.26 3.81
C GLN A 26 7.31 -0.23 4.08
N LEU A 27 8.42 -0.91 4.43
CA LEU A 27 8.39 -2.32 4.83
C LEU A 27 7.58 -2.54 6.11
N SER A 28 7.67 -1.64 7.08
CA SER A 28 6.86 -1.71 8.31
C SER A 28 5.36 -1.59 8.00
N LEU A 29 5.00 -0.65 7.11
CA LEU A 29 3.61 -0.47 6.67
C LEU A 29 3.08 -1.72 5.95
N LEU A 30 3.86 -2.31 5.04
CA LEU A 30 3.51 -3.57 4.37
C LEU A 30 3.27 -4.71 5.37
N LYS A 31 4.10 -4.84 6.41
CA LYS A 31 3.92 -5.85 7.46
C LYS A 31 2.64 -5.64 8.25
N HIS A 32 2.33 -4.39 8.61
CA HIS A 32 1.08 -4.06 9.30
C HIS A 32 -0.15 -4.33 8.44
N LEU A 33 -0.11 -4.00 7.15
CA LEU A 33 -1.20 -4.31 6.22
C LEU A 33 -1.37 -5.82 6.04
N HIS A 34 -0.28 -6.58 5.91
CA HIS A 34 -0.36 -8.03 5.80
C HIS A 34 -0.95 -8.68 7.06
N LYS A 35 -0.57 -8.17 8.23
CA LYS A 35 -1.15 -8.59 9.51
C LYS A 35 -2.64 -8.27 9.58
N ALA A 36 -3.04 -7.04 9.22
CA ALA A 36 -4.43 -6.61 9.23
C ALA A 36 -5.30 -7.43 8.26
N ASN A 37 -4.78 -7.78 7.09
CA ASN A 37 -5.48 -8.62 6.12
C ASN A 37 -5.64 -10.07 6.63
N LYS A 38 -4.61 -10.62 7.28
CA LYS A 38 -4.64 -11.97 7.85
C LYS A 38 -5.57 -12.10 9.06
N GLU A 39 -5.69 -11.05 9.87
CA GLU A 39 -6.58 -11.01 11.04
C GLU A 39 -8.04 -10.69 10.66
N ALA A 40 -8.28 -10.07 9.51
CA ALA A 40 -9.62 -9.81 9.02
C ALA A 40 -10.28 -11.11 8.52
N SER A 41 -11.48 -11.39 9.02
CA SER A 41 -12.32 -12.45 8.44
C SER A 41 -12.79 -12.02 7.05
N LEU A 42 -12.92 -12.98 6.13
CA LEU A 42 -13.15 -12.80 4.68
C LEU A 42 -14.32 -11.85 4.30
N MET A 43 -15.22 -11.55 5.24
CA MET A 43 -16.41 -10.72 5.03
C MET A 43 -16.35 -9.35 5.74
N GLU A 44 -15.38 -9.11 6.62
CA GLU A 44 -15.23 -7.83 7.35
C GLU A 44 -14.14 -6.95 6.75
N LYS A 45 -14.41 -5.64 6.74
CA LYS A 45 -13.43 -4.66 6.27
C LYS A 45 -12.21 -4.66 7.21
N PRO A 46 -10.98 -4.78 6.68
CA PRO A 46 -9.78 -4.83 7.50
C PRO A 46 -9.56 -3.54 8.30
N LYS A 47 -8.88 -3.68 9.44
CA LYS A 47 -8.62 -2.58 10.37
C LYS A 47 -7.87 -1.44 9.68
N VAL A 48 -8.31 -0.20 9.92
CA VAL A 48 -7.69 1.00 9.37
C VAL A 48 -6.26 1.15 9.88
N VAL A 49 -5.27 1.04 8.97
CA VAL A 49 -3.86 1.29 9.28
C VAL A 49 -3.55 2.75 9.03
N LYS A 50 -3.22 3.50 10.08
CA LYS A 50 -2.84 4.92 9.97
C LYS A 50 -1.41 5.07 9.45
N ALA A 51 -1.23 5.89 8.42
CA ALA A 51 0.05 6.13 7.78
C ALA A 51 0.27 7.63 7.51
N CYS A 52 1.44 8.15 7.90
CA CYS A 52 1.92 9.48 7.50
C CYS A 52 2.86 9.42 6.28
N LEU A 53 2.73 8.41 5.44
CA LEU A 53 3.56 8.21 4.26
C LEU A 53 2.69 8.40 3.01
N GLN A 54 2.80 9.55 2.36
CA GLN A 54 2.08 9.85 1.11
C GLN A 54 2.89 9.46 -0.14
N ASP A 55 4.22 9.40 -0.02
CA ASP A 55 5.15 9.10 -1.12
C ASP A 55 5.17 7.63 -1.56
N MET A 56 4.32 6.80 -0.95
CA MET A 56 4.32 5.36 -1.19
C MET A 56 3.43 5.00 -2.38
N ILE A 57 4.01 4.28 -3.33
CA ILE A 57 3.32 3.68 -4.46
C ILE A 57 2.40 2.56 -3.96
N ILE A 58 1.17 2.50 -4.48
CA ILE A 58 0.22 1.45 -4.15
C ILE A 58 0.62 0.18 -4.90
N LEU A 59 1.03 -0.83 -4.15
CA LEU A 59 1.39 -2.14 -4.68
C LEU A 59 0.14 -3.03 -4.76
N PRO A 60 0.09 -3.99 -5.70
CA PRO A 60 -1.06 -4.92 -5.79
C PRO A 60 -1.30 -5.74 -4.51
N VAL A 61 -0.25 -5.98 -3.73
CA VAL A 61 -0.31 -6.67 -2.43
C VAL A 61 -1.14 -5.89 -1.39
N MET A 62 -1.30 -4.58 -1.58
CA MET A 62 -2.06 -3.72 -0.68
C MET A 62 -3.55 -3.62 -1.04
N GLY A 63 -3.96 -4.15 -2.20
CA GLY A 63 -5.35 -4.10 -2.64
C GLY A 63 -6.31 -4.73 -1.63
N GLY A 64 -7.45 -4.07 -1.40
CA GLY A 64 -8.47 -4.52 -0.45
C GLY A 64 -8.20 -4.16 1.01
N ASN A 65 -7.12 -3.44 1.32
CA ASN A 65 -6.87 -2.92 2.67
C ASN A 65 -7.40 -1.49 2.84
N MET A 66 -7.65 -1.11 4.10
CA MET A 66 -8.04 0.25 4.47
C MET A 66 -6.86 0.98 5.12
N ALA A 67 -6.45 2.10 4.53
CA ALA A 67 -5.38 2.94 5.06
C ALA A 67 -5.90 4.33 5.41
N GLY A 68 -5.41 4.88 6.53
CA GLY A 68 -5.61 6.28 6.89
C GLY A 68 -4.44 7.10 6.37
N VAL A 69 -4.65 7.92 5.34
CA VAL A 69 -3.62 8.83 4.81
C VAL A 69 -3.67 10.15 5.57
N TYR A 70 -2.53 10.58 6.11
CA TYR A 70 -2.44 11.83 6.86
C TYR A 70 -2.34 13.05 5.95
N SER A 71 -3.30 13.97 6.02
CA SER A 71 -3.31 15.21 5.21
C SER A 71 -2.77 16.44 5.96
N GLY A 72 -2.03 16.26 7.05
CA GLY A 72 -1.47 17.36 7.87
C GLY A 72 -2.34 17.79 9.06
N LYS A 73 -3.59 17.32 9.14
CA LYS A 73 -4.50 17.57 10.29
C LYS A 73 -5.30 16.32 10.66
N THR A 74 -5.88 15.66 9.66
CA THR A 74 -6.71 14.48 9.85
C THR A 74 -6.18 13.29 9.05
N PHE A 75 -6.60 12.09 9.45
CA PHE A 75 -6.39 10.86 8.68
C PHE A 75 -7.62 10.60 7.83
N SER A 76 -7.48 10.74 6.51
CA SER A 76 -8.52 10.36 5.56
C SER A 76 -8.52 8.85 5.38
N GLN A 77 -9.66 8.20 5.59
CA GLN A 77 -9.80 6.77 5.35
C GLN A 77 -9.93 6.52 3.85
N VAL A 78 -8.98 5.79 3.30
CA VAL A 78 -8.91 5.42 1.89
C VAL A 78 -8.97 3.90 1.80
N GLU A 79 -9.96 3.42 1.05
CA GLU A 79 -10.05 2.02 0.64
C GLU A 79 -9.20 1.82 -0.62
N MET A 80 -8.19 0.95 -0.55
CA MET A 80 -7.29 0.72 -1.68
C MET A 80 -7.94 -0.17 -2.71
N LYS A 81 -8.44 0.44 -3.80
CA LYS A 81 -8.99 -0.26 -4.95
C LYS A 81 -7.88 -0.72 -5.90
N PRO A 82 -8.07 -1.84 -6.63
CA PRO A 82 -7.10 -2.30 -7.61
C PRO A 82 -6.88 -1.30 -8.77
N GLU A 83 -7.84 -0.44 -9.04
CA GLU A 83 -7.72 0.66 -10.03
C GLU A 83 -6.69 1.73 -9.62
N MET A 84 -6.28 1.75 -8.35
CA MET A 84 -5.32 2.70 -7.80
C MET A 84 -3.87 2.19 -7.86
N ILE A 85 -3.64 1.01 -8.46
CA ILE A 85 -2.30 0.46 -8.63
C ILE A 85 -1.55 1.35 -9.63
N GLY A 86 -0.48 2.00 -9.14
CA GLY A 86 0.26 3.02 -9.85
C GLY A 86 1.38 3.56 -8.98
#